data_AF-A0A315XMC6-F1
#
_entry.id   AF-A0A315XMC6-F1
#
_cell.length_a   1.000
_cell.length_b   1.000
_cell.length_c   1.000
_cell.angle_alpha   90.00
_cell.angle_beta   90.00
_cell.angle_gamma   90.00
#
_symmetry.space_group_name_H-M   'P 1'
#
loop_
_entity.id
_entity.type
_entity.pdbx_description
1 polymer ?
#
loop_
_entity_poly.entity_id
_entity_poly.type
_entity_poly.pdbx_seq_one_letter_code
_entity_poly.pdbx_strand_id
1 'polypeptide(L)'
;MKYNIDINVKALVFGAAIAAAFIIFGWQFWDWFYPCSAIGLLYAGYGQNTIKKGTLMGAFASTPIIVLTFQGYLGAFDGYFLTENGILTVALIILLVGAFVGFVGAWAKRDRVKAMAEYEKKQNIGKNKNKNKNKK
;
A
#
# COMPACT_ATOMS: atom_id res chain seq x y z
N MET A 1 25.10 14.83 -7.27
CA MET A 1 24.42 13.56 -6.94
C MET A 1 22.93 13.69 -7.29
N LYS A 2 22.48 13.14 -8.43
CA LYS A 2 21.05 13.05 -8.75
C LYS A 2 20.49 11.81 -8.04
N TYR A 3 19.85 12.02 -6.89
CA TYR A 3 18.94 11.01 -6.33
C TYR A 3 17.72 10.99 -7.26
N ASN A 4 17.80 10.24 -8.36
CA ASN A 4 16.61 9.90 -9.13
C ASN A 4 15.80 8.97 -8.23
N ILE A 5 14.95 9.56 -7.41
CA ILE A 5 14.02 8.80 -6.63
C ILE A 5 13.01 8.25 -7.63
N ASP A 6 13.29 7.06 -8.18
CA ASP A 6 12.31 6.26 -8.92
C ASP A 6 11.23 5.81 -7.92
N ILE A 7 10.37 6.76 -7.56
CA ILE A 7 9.10 6.56 -6.85
C ILE A 7 8.05 6.43 -7.94
N ASN A 8 7.24 5.39 -7.83
CA ASN A 8 6.06 5.28 -8.67
C ASN A 8 4.96 6.20 -8.09
N VAL A 9 4.98 7.47 -8.51
CA VAL A 9 4.00 8.49 -8.07
C VAL A 9 2.59 8.12 -8.51
N LYS A 10 2.44 7.45 -9.66
CA LYS A 10 1.12 6.97 -10.12
C LYS A 10 0.52 6.00 -9.12
N ALA A 11 1.29 5.02 -8.64
CA ALA A 11 0.83 4.06 -7.63
C ALA A 11 0.49 4.75 -6.30
N LEU A 12 1.25 5.78 -5.92
CA LEU A 12 0.96 6.60 -4.74
C LEU A 12 -0.40 7.30 -4.86
N VAL A 13 -0.60 8.06 -5.93
CA VAL A 13 -1.84 8.83 -6.16
C VAL A 13 -3.05 7.89 -6.25
N PHE A 14 -2.91 6.77 -6.96
CA PHE A 14 -4.00 5.81 -7.12
C PHE A 14 -4.32 5.11 -5.79
N GLY A 15 -3.30 4.70 -5.04
CA GLY A 15 -3.50 4.09 -3.72
C GLY A 15 -4.12 5.06 -2.71
N ALA A 16 -3.67 6.31 -2.70
CA ALA A 16 -4.23 7.40 -1.90
C ALA A 16 -5.70 7.68 -2.26
N ALA A 17 -6.03 7.75 -3.55
CA ALA A 17 -7.39 7.96 -4.02
C ALA A 17 -8.32 6.79 -3.66
N ILE A 18 -7.86 5.55 -3.78
CA ILE A 18 -8.62 4.36 -3.37
C ILE A 18 -8.87 4.38 -1.86
N ALA A 19 -7.86 4.68 -1.06
CA ALA A 19 -8.00 4.76 0.40
C ALA A 19 -9.03 5.83 0.80
N ALA A 20 -8.96 7.02 0.18
CA ALA A 20 -9.92 8.10 0.40
C ALA A 20 -11.34 7.72 -0.03
N ALA A 21 -11.50 7.12 -1.22
CA ALA A 21 -12.79 6.71 -1.74
C ALA A 21 -13.48 5.73 -0.79
N PHE A 22 -12.77 4.69 -0.31
CA PHE A 22 -13.35 3.72 0.63
C PHE A 22 -13.78 4.33 1.96
N ILE A 23 -13.08 5.36 2.44
CA ILE A 23 -13.50 6.08 3.67
C ILE A 23 -14.77 6.89 3.41
N ILE A 24 -14.87 7.57 2.27
CA ILE A 24 -16.08 8.33 1.89
C ILE A 24 -17.27 7.40 1.70
N PHE A 25 -17.06 6.26 1.03
CA PHE A 25 -18.10 5.21 0.88
C PHE A 25 -18.48 4.60 2.23
N GLY A 26 -17.52 4.42 3.14
CA GLY A 26 -17.77 3.94 4.49
C GLY A 26 -18.70 4.87 5.27
N TRP A 27 -18.42 6.17 5.19
CA TRP A 27 -19.22 7.20 5.83
C TRP A 27 -20.65 7.29 5.29
N GLN A 28 -20.84 7.12 3.97
CA GLN A 28 -22.14 7.31 3.33
C GLN A 28 -23.02 6.06 3.31
N PHE A 29 -22.44 4.86 3.28
CA PHE A 29 -23.19 3.62 3.05
C PHE A 29 -23.01 2.58 4.15
N TRP A 30 -21.76 2.21 4.49
CA TRP A 30 -21.51 1.09 5.39
C TRP A 30 -20.12 1.11 6.03
N ASP A 31 -20.05 1.08 7.37
CA ASP A 31 -18.79 1.08 8.14
C ASP A 31 -17.81 -0.04 7.75
N TRP A 32 -18.29 -1.13 7.14
CA TRP A 32 -17.43 -2.22 6.70
C TRP A 32 -16.44 -1.83 5.59
N PHE A 33 -16.64 -0.68 4.92
CA PHE A 33 -15.70 -0.18 3.92
C PHE A 33 -14.47 0.52 4.52
N TYR A 34 -14.49 0.94 5.79
CA TYR A 34 -13.32 1.55 6.44
C TYR A 34 -12.08 0.63 6.44
N PRO A 35 -12.14 -0.65 6.85
CA PRO A 35 -10.99 -1.55 6.75
C PRO A 35 -10.57 -1.83 5.30
N CYS A 36 -11.47 -1.73 4.32
CA CYS A 36 -11.14 -1.89 2.90
C CYS A 36 -10.25 -0.74 2.36
N SER A 37 -10.19 0.41 3.03
CA SER A 37 -9.26 1.49 2.69
C SER A 37 -7.79 1.07 2.70
N ALA A 38 -7.45 0.03 3.48
CA ALA A 38 -6.11 -0.56 3.51
C ALA A 38 -5.65 -1.11 2.15
N ILE A 39 -6.58 -1.46 1.25
CA ILE A 39 -6.28 -1.90 -0.12
C ILE A 39 -5.56 -0.79 -0.89
N GLY A 40 -5.95 0.46 -0.68
CA GLY A 40 -5.29 1.62 -1.30
C GLY A 40 -3.85 1.78 -0.82
N LEU A 41 -3.62 1.64 0.48
CA LEU A 41 -2.28 1.68 1.10
C LEU A 41 -1.39 0.52 0.62
N LEU A 42 -1.96 -0.68 0.52
CA LEU A 42 -1.27 -1.86 -0.03
C LEU A 42 -0.85 -1.63 -1.48
N TYR A 43 -1.73 -1.04 -2.30
CA TYR A 43 -1.44 -0.74 -3.70
C TYR A 43 -0.32 0.31 -3.84
N ALA A 44 -0.35 1.37 -3.04
CA ALA A 44 0.70 2.39 -3.01
C ALA A 44 2.08 1.79 -2.67
N GLY A 45 2.13 0.84 -1.72
CA GLY A 45 3.33 0.09 -1.36
C GLY A 45 3.77 -0.91 -2.43
N TYR A 46 2.84 -1.65 -3.01
CA TYR A 46 3.08 -2.66 -4.06
C TYR A 46 3.67 -2.06 -5.34
N GLY A 47 3.31 -0.81 -5.66
CA GLY A 47 3.86 -0.11 -6.82
C GLY A 47 5.38 0.14 -6.76
N GLN A 48 6.01 0.03 -5.58
CA GLN A 48 7.39 0.47 -5.36
C GLN A 48 8.43 -0.64 -5.59
N ASN A 49 9.65 -0.25 -5.92
CA ASN A 49 10.74 -1.20 -6.25
C ASN A 49 11.51 -1.70 -5.01
N THR A 50 11.37 -1.05 -3.86
CA THR A 50 12.11 -1.38 -2.65
C THR A 50 11.18 -1.32 -1.45
N ILE A 51 11.38 -2.22 -0.50
CA ILE A 51 10.60 -2.27 0.76
C ILE A 51 10.62 -0.91 1.47
N LYS A 52 11.79 -0.28 1.63
CA LYS A 52 11.93 1.04 2.26
C LYS A 52 11.06 2.12 1.58
N LYS A 53 11.02 2.11 0.24
CA LYS A 53 10.18 3.04 -0.55
C LYS A 53 8.70 2.71 -0.41
N GLY A 54 8.34 1.43 -0.34
CA GLY A 54 6.97 0.98 -0.10
C GLY A 54 6.43 1.43 1.25
N THR A 55 7.24 1.31 2.31
CA THR A 55 6.92 1.82 3.66
C THR A 55 6.68 3.33 3.65
N LEU A 56 7.61 4.10 3.07
CA LEU A 56 7.48 5.56 2.96
C LEU A 56 6.24 5.96 2.15
N MET A 57 5.99 5.30 1.01
CA MET A 57 4.83 5.58 0.16
C MET A 57 3.51 5.19 0.83
N GLY A 58 3.48 4.16 1.67
CA GLY A 58 2.33 3.84 2.50
C GLY A 58 1.99 4.95 3.48
N ALA A 59 3.00 5.50 4.17
CA ALA A 59 2.84 6.66 5.05
C ALA A 59 2.37 7.92 4.29
N PHE A 60 2.90 8.19 3.10
CA PHE A 60 2.41 9.32 2.29
C PHE A 60 1.00 9.08 1.72
N ALA A 61 0.65 7.83 1.40
CA ALA A 61 -0.69 7.48 0.95
C ALA A 61 -1.74 7.54 2.07
N SER A 62 -1.33 7.54 3.35
CA SER A 62 -2.24 7.76 4.49
C SER A 62 -2.54 9.23 4.76
N THR A 63 -1.86 10.18 4.11
CA THR A 63 -2.17 11.62 4.24
C THR A 63 -3.65 11.96 3.98
N PRO A 64 -4.30 11.49 2.89
CA PRO A 64 -5.74 11.74 2.71
C PRO A 64 -6.60 11.10 3.80
N ILE A 65 -6.18 9.98 4.40
CA ILE A 65 -6.88 9.37 5.54
C ILE A 65 -6.88 10.35 6.71
N ILE A 66 -5.72 10.94 7.03
CA ILE A 66 -5.57 11.94 8.10
C ILE A 66 -6.51 13.14 7.87
N VAL A 67 -6.56 13.65 6.63
CA VAL A 67 -7.44 14.77 6.28
C VAL A 67 -8.91 14.39 6.49
N LEU A 68 -9.32 13.21 6.03
CA LEU A 68 -10.69 12.71 6.20
C LEU A 68 -11.05 12.43 7.66
N THR A 69 -10.09 11.93 8.45
CA THR A 69 -10.23 11.74 9.90
C THR A 69 -10.58 13.05 10.58
N PHE A 70 -9.84 14.13 10.29
CA PHE A 70 -10.09 15.43 10.91
C PHE A 70 -11.31 16.17 10.36
N GLN A 71 -11.79 15.80 9.18
CA GLN A 71 -13.08 16.26 8.66
C GLN A 71 -14.28 15.51 9.28
N GLY A 72 -14.05 14.54 10.15
CA GLY A 72 -15.11 13.79 10.85
C GLY A 72 -15.66 12.59 10.08
N TYR A 73 -15.07 12.22 8.94
CA TYR A 73 -15.52 11.06 8.14
C TYR A 73 -15.28 9.72 8.83
N LEU A 74 -14.44 9.68 9.86
CA LEU A 74 -14.16 8.47 10.67
C LEU A 74 -14.79 8.53 12.07
N GLY A 75 -15.72 9.47 12.28
CA GLY A 75 -16.38 9.72 13.56
C GLY A 75 -15.96 11.06 14.19
N ALA A 76 -16.83 11.60 15.04
CA ALA A 76 -16.53 12.80 15.81
C ALA A 76 -15.57 12.45 16.95
N PHE A 77 -14.42 13.12 16.98
CA PHE A 77 -13.49 13.07 18.10
C PHE A 77 -13.92 14.07 19.17
N ASP A 78 -13.92 13.65 20.43
CA ASP A 78 -14.21 14.51 21.57
C ASP A 78 -13.09 14.42 22.63
N GLY A 79 -13.00 15.44 23.48
CA GLY A 79 -12.05 15.53 24.58
C GLY A 79 -10.59 15.62 24.14
N TYR A 80 -9.75 14.68 24.62
CA TYR A 80 -8.30 14.68 24.41
C TYR A 80 -7.90 14.74 22.92
N PHE A 81 -8.69 14.15 22.04
CA PHE A 81 -8.41 14.07 20.60
C PHE A 81 -8.58 15.39 19.85
N LEU A 82 -9.17 16.42 20.48
CA LEU A 82 -9.24 17.79 19.96
C LEU A 82 -8.07 18.68 20.43
N THR A 83 -7.25 18.20 21.37
CA THR A 83 -6.04 18.92 21.78
C THR A 83 -4.95 18.77 20.73
N GLU A 84 -4.01 19.73 20.67
CA GLU A 84 -2.87 19.69 19.76
C GLU A 84 -2.08 18.37 19.86
N ASN A 85 -1.89 17.88 21.10
CA ASN A 85 -1.23 16.60 21.37
C ASN A 85 -2.06 15.40 20.89
N GLY A 86 -3.39 15.44 21.02
CA GLY A 86 -4.29 14.40 20.54
C GLY A 86 -4.31 14.30 19.02
N ILE A 87 -4.38 15.43 18.33
CA ILE A 87 -4.31 15.54 16.86
C ILE A 87 -3.00 14.95 16.35
N LEU A 88 -1.86 15.35 16.93
CA LEU A 88 -0.55 14.80 16.60
C LEU A 88 -0.47 13.29 16.83
N THR A 89 -1.01 12.81 17.95
CA THR A 89 -1.01 11.38 18.30
C THR A 89 -1.81 10.57 17.27
N VAL A 90 -3.00 11.02 16.89
CA VAL A 90 -3.84 10.35 15.88
C VAL A 90 -3.14 10.35 14.51
N ALA A 91 -2.58 11.49 14.09
CA ALA A 91 -1.84 11.58 12.83
C ALA A 91 -0.63 10.63 12.79
N LEU A 92 0.12 10.52 13.90
CA LEU A 92 1.25 9.60 14.03
C LEU A 92 0.82 8.13 13.98
N ILE A 93 -0.28 7.78 14.63
CA ILE A 93 -0.83 6.41 14.57
C ILE A 93 -1.24 6.08 13.13
N ILE A 94 -1.95 6.97 12.44
CA ILE A 94 -2.36 6.76 11.04
C ILE A 94 -1.13 6.63 10.13
N LEU A 95 -0.09 7.45 10.34
CA LEU A 95 1.18 7.35 9.61
C LEU A 95 1.89 6.02 9.87
N LEU A 96 1.94 5.55 11.11
CA LEU A 96 2.56 4.27 11.48
C LEU A 96 1.81 3.09 10.85
N VAL A 97 0.47 3.10 10.91
CA VAL A 97 -0.37 2.08 10.28
C VAL A 97 -0.21 2.13 8.75
N GLY A 98 -0.24 3.33 8.15
CA GLY A 98 -0.02 3.51 6.71
C GLY A 98 1.35 3.00 6.26
N ALA A 99 2.40 3.27 7.03
CA ALA A 99 3.75 2.76 6.79
C ALA A 99 3.81 1.23 6.86
N PHE A 100 3.17 0.63 7.86
CA PHE A 100 3.11 -0.82 8.03
C PHE A 100 2.36 -1.50 6.89
N VAL A 101 1.20 -0.97 6.49
CA VAL A 101 0.43 -1.52 5.37
C VAL A 101 1.20 -1.35 4.05
N GLY A 102 1.85 -0.21 3.82
CA GLY A 102 2.73 -0.01 2.66
C GLY A 102 3.94 -0.96 2.64
N PHE A 103 4.50 -1.28 3.81
CA PHE A 103 5.54 -2.31 3.97
C PHE A 103 5.02 -3.68 3.52
N VAL A 104 3.84 -4.09 3.99
CA VAL A 104 3.21 -5.38 3.62
C VAL A 104 2.97 -5.44 2.11
N GLY A 105 2.47 -4.35 1.51
CA GLY A 105 2.27 -4.26 0.05
C GLY A 105 3.56 -4.45 -0.74
N ALA A 106 4.66 -3.82 -0.31
CA ALA A 106 5.96 -3.99 -0.95
C ALA A 106 6.58 -5.37 -0.71
N TRP A 107 6.31 -5.98 0.45
CA TRP A 107 6.76 -7.34 0.77
C TRP A 107 6.05 -8.36 -0.13
N ALA A 108 4.75 -8.21 -0.34
CA ALA A 108 3.97 -9.05 -1.26
C ALA A 108 4.47 -8.97 -2.71
N LYS A 109 4.88 -7.79 -3.19
CA LYS A 109 5.53 -7.64 -4.51
C LYS A 109 6.80 -8.47 -4.61
N ARG A 110 7.65 -8.40 -3.58
CA ARG A 110 8.94 -9.12 -3.55
C ARG A 110 8.73 -10.63 -3.61
N ASP A 111 7.78 -11.16 -2.87
CA ASP A 111 7.48 -12.59 -2.88
C ASP A 111 6.88 -13.04 -4.22
N ARG A 112 6.01 -12.23 -4.84
CA ARG A 112 5.50 -12.53 -6.18
C ARG A 112 6.62 -12.58 -7.22
N VAL A 113 7.57 -11.65 -7.18
CA VAL A 113 8.72 -11.62 -8.11
C VAL A 113 9.58 -12.87 -7.93
N LYS A 114 9.82 -13.30 -6.69
CA LYS A 114 10.54 -14.56 -6.40
C LYS A 114 9.80 -15.78 -6.95
N ALA A 115 8.49 -15.86 -6.71
CA ALA A 115 7.66 -16.96 -7.22
C ALA A 115 7.68 -17.02 -8.75
N MET A 116 7.51 -15.90 -9.45
CA MET A 116 7.57 -15.82 -10.92
C MET A 116 8.93 -16.30 -11.46
N ALA A 117 10.03 -15.91 -10.82
CA ALA A 117 11.37 -16.37 -11.21
C ALA A 117 11.56 -17.89 -11.03
N GLU A 118 10.94 -18.50 -10.02
CA GLU A 118 10.94 -19.95 -9.86
C GLU A 118 10.09 -20.66 -10.91
N TYR A 119 8.92 -20.09 -11.27
CA TYR A 119 8.08 -20.61 -12.35
C TYR A 119 8.78 -20.55 -13.72
N GLU A 120 9.46 -19.44 -14.04
CA GLU A 120 10.24 -19.32 -15.28
C GLU A 120 11.39 -20.34 -15.34
N LYS A 121 12.12 -20.54 -14.23
CA LYS A 121 13.16 -21.58 -14.16
C LYS A 121 12.56 -22.97 -14.40
N LYS A 122 11.42 -23.31 -13.78
CA LYS A 122 10.74 -24.60 -13.97
C LYS A 122 10.22 -24.78 -15.40
N GLN A 123 9.67 -23.74 -16.04
CA GLN A 123 9.24 -23.79 -17.44
C GLN A 123 10.41 -23.97 -18.42
N ASN A 124 11.53 -23.28 -18.21
CA ASN A 124 12.70 -23.38 -19.07
C ASN A 124 13.38 -24.77 -18.96
N ILE A 125 13.36 -25.39 -17.78
CA ILE A 125 13.83 -26.77 -17.58
C ILE A 125 12.89 -27.77 -18.31
N GLY A 126 11.57 -27.57 -18.26
CA GLY A 126 10.60 -28.38 -18.99
C GLY A 126 10.73 -28.29 -20.52
N LYS A 127 10.95 -27.07 -21.05
CA LYS A 127 11.17 -26.84 -22.49
C LYS A 127 12.47 -27.48 -22.99
N ASN A 128 13.56 -27.45 -22.21
CA ASN A 128 14.82 -28.12 -22.59
C ASN A 128 14.71 -29.65 -22.56
N LYS A 129 13.93 -30.24 -21.64
CA LYS A 129 13.65 -31.69 -21.65
C LYS A 129 12.89 -32.13 -22.91
N ASN A 130 11.93 -31.34 -23.38
CA ASN A 130 11.18 -31.67 -24.61
C ASN A 130 12.03 -31.54 -25.88
N LYS A 131 12.93 -30.55 -25.94
CA LYS A 131 13.88 -30.39 -27.05
C LYS A 131 14.86 -31.57 -27.19
N ASN A 132 15.26 -32.19 -26.07
CA ASN A 132 16.13 -33.35 -26.08
C ASN A 132 15.40 -34.67 -26.41
N LYS A 133 14.09 -34.76 -26.18
CA LYS A 133 13.28 -35.93 -26.58
C LYS A 133 13.02 -35.97 -28.09
N ASN A 134 12.82 -34.83 -28.74
CA ASN A 134 12.61 -34.75 -30.19
C ASN A 134 13.90 -34.84 -31.03
N LYS A 135 15.07 -35.00 -30.40
CA LYS A 135 16.38 -35.14 -31.06
C LYS A 135 16.94 -36.58 -31.03
N LYS A 136 16.21 -37.53 -30.46
CA LYS A 136 16.47 -38.97 -30.55
C LYS A 136 15.44 -39.58 -31.50
#